data_AF-A0A743S6V3-F1
#
_entry.id   AF-A0A743S6V3-F1
#
_cell.length_a   1.000
_cell.length_b   1.000
_cell.length_c   1.000
_cell.angle_alpha   90.00
_cell.angle_beta   90.00
_cell.angle_gamma   90.00
#
_symmetry.space_group_name_H-M   'P 1'
#
loop_
_entity.id
_entity.type
_entity.pdbx_description
1 polymer ?
#
loop_
_entity_poly.entity_id
_entity_poly.type
_entity_poly.pdbx_seq_one_letter_code
_entity_poly.pdbx_strand_id
1 'polypeptide(L)'
;MSLTDTRVKNARPSEKVVKLTDGFGLYLLVHPNGSKYWQLGYRFNGKQKVFSIGVYPAVSLADARQRRDEAKKLLAQGIDPNAKKQADEKALQEKRDKTRSFRVVARSWFATKTKWSEDYADTVWKRLETYVFPDIGDSNVSDLDTGDLLVPVKKAETLGYLEIAMRIKQYITAILRHAVQQKLMRHNPAYDMEGAVQKPETEHRPALELEEIPLLLERIDAYKGRGLTTLVIKLNLLIFIRSSELRFARWSEIDFKSKLWVIPEQREAIENVKHSTRGAKMKRQHFVPLCRQALKILKEIRQLTYEEGNEAGLIFTGCYDSFKPMSENTINKALRKMGYDTTQDICGHGFRTLACSALIESGLWSEDAVELQMSHKESNSVRAAYTHKAKHLDQRRLMLQWWADFLDANRDGMVRPFEFAQKQ
;
A
#
# COMPACT_ATOMS: atom_id res chain seq x y z
N MET A 1 56.02 38.54 24.38
CA MET A 1 55.49 38.14 25.70
C MET A 1 54.16 37.46 25.49
N SER A 2 53.91 36.36 26.21
CA SER A 2 52.61 35.70 26.24
C SER A 2 51.57 36.57 26.94
N LEU A 3 50.29 36.36 26.63
CA LEU A 3 49.19 37.03 27.30
C LEU A 3 48.92 36.38 28.67
N THR A 4 48.36 37.17 29.57
CA THR A 4 47.80 36.72 30.85
C THR A 4 46.28 36.91 30.81
N ASP A 5 45.53 36.13 31.59
CA ASP A 5 44.06 36.26 31.66
C ASP A 5 43.63 37.68 32.04
N THR A 6 44.37 38.32 32.94
CA THR A 6 44.16 39.72 33.32
C THR A 6 44.31 40.67 32.14
N ARG A 7 45.33 40.45 31.29
CA ARG A 7 45.57 41.28 30.10
C ARG A 7 44.51 41.04 29.02
N VAL A 8 44.02 39.81 28.87
CA VAL A 8 42.92 39.46 27.95
C VAL A 8 41.61 40.10 28.40
N LYS A 9 41.27 39.97 29.69
CA LYS A 9 40.07 40.54 30.30
C LYS A 9 40.07 42.07 30.16
N ASN A 10 41.18 42.72 30.49
CA ASN A 10 41.32 44.17 30.50
C ASN A 10 41.64 44.78 29.11
N ALA A 11 41.78 43.97 28.06
CA ALA A 11 41.99 44.47 26.71
C ALA A 11 40.79 45.34 26.29
N ARG A 12 41.06 46.63 26.03
CA ARG A 12 40.03 47.61 25.65
C ARG A 12 39.91 47.73 24.12
N PRO A 13 38.71 48.01 23.60
CA PRO A 13 38.53 48.37 22.20
C PRO A 13 39.30 49.66 21.87
N SER A 14 39.69 49.83 20.61
CA SER A 14 40.23 51.08 20.08
C SER A 14 39.53 51.43 18.77
N GLU A 15 39.79 52.59 18.19
CA GLU A 15 39.23 52.99 16.89
C GLU A 15 39.59 52.01 15.76
N LYS A 16 40.67 51.25 15.91
CA LYS A 16 41.09 50.19 14.97
C LYS A 16 41.16 48.84 15.66
N VAL A 17 41.17 47.78 14.85
CA VAL A 17 41.37 46.41 15.34
C VAL A 17 42.74 46.28 15.99
N VAL A 18 42.76 45.85 17.25
CA VAL A 18 44.00 45.64 18.01
C VAL A 18 44.34 44.16 18.05
N LYS A 19 45.57 43.83 17.66
CA LYS A 19 46.10 42.47 17.72
C LYS A 19 47.01 42.30 18.94
N LEU A 20 46.60 41.45 19.87
CA LEU A 20 47.38 41.10 21.06
C LEU A 20 47.95 39.69 20.89
N THR A 21 49.26 39.57 20.71
CA THR A 21 49.92 38.29 20.43
C THR A 21 50.18 37.49 21.72
N ASP A 22 49.80 36.21 21.73
CA ASP A 22 50.09 35.25 22.80
C ASP A 22 51.35 34.40 22.52
N GLY A 23 51.72 34.29 21.24
CA GLY A 23 52.89 33.53 20.78
C GLY A 23 52.50 32.33 19.94
N PHE A 24 53.47 31.71 19.27
CA PHE A 24 53.27 30.52 18.44
C PHE A 24 52.20 30.69 17.33
N GLY A 25 51.97 31.92 16.87
CA GLY A 25 50.95 32.26 15.89
C GLY A 25 49.56 32.55 16.47
N LEU A 26 49.33 32.30 17.76
CA LEU A 26 48.09 32.64 18.47
C LEU A 26 48.07 34.12 18.88
N TYR A 27 46.92 34.76 18.65
CA TYR A 27 46.65 36.12 19.07
C TYR A 27 45.17 36.35 19.35
N LEU A 28 44.89 37.33 20.20
CA LEU A 28 43.57 37.89 20.42
C LEU A 28 43.37 39.11 19.53
N LEU A 29 42.29 39.12 18.76
CA LEU A 29 41.90 40.23 17.89
C LEU A 29 40.73 40.97 18.53
N VAL A 30 40.97 42.20 18.96
CA VAL A 30 39.99 43.06 19.66
C VAL A 30 39.44 44.06 18.65
N HIS A 31 38.15 43.97 18.35
CA HIS A 31 37.48 44.89 17.43
C HIS A 31 37.03 46.18 18.12
N PRO A 32 36.81 47.27 17.37
CA PRO A 32 36.25 48.52 17.89
C PRO A 32 34.90 48.36 18.61
N ASN A 33 34.08 47.40 18.19
CA ASN A 33 32.81 47.06 18.85
C ASN A 33 32.97 46.26 20.17
N GLY A 34 34.21 45.99 20.60
CA GLY A 34 34.55 45.26 21.81
C GLY A 34 34.48 43.74 21.75
N SER A 35 34.13 43.16 20.59
CA SER A 35 34.28 41.72 20.37
C SER A 35 35.74 41.29 20.32
N LYS A 36 36.04 40.12 20.89
CA LYS A 36 37.41 39.59 21.07
C LYS A 36 37.51 38.18 20.49
N TYR A 37 38.31 37.99 19.45
CA TYR A 37 38.44 36.71 18.74
C TYR A 37 39.82 36.10 18.94
N TRP A 38 39.85 34.82 19.28
CA TRP A 38 41.07 34.02 19.23
C TRP A 38 41.33 33.55 17.80
N GLN A 39 42.51 33.87 17.28
CA GLN A 39 42.92 33.48 15.94
C GLN A 39 44.35 32.93 15.95
N LEU A 40 44.59 31.95 15.08
CA LEU A 40 45.89 31.36 14.83
C LEU A 40 46.31 31.68 13.40
N GLY A 41 47.38 32.45 13.25
CA GLY A 41 48.07 32.61 11.97
C GLY A 41 49.02 31.45 11.72
N TYR A 42 48.93 30.82 10.56
CA TYR A 42 49.79 29.70 10.16
C TYR A 42 50.09 29.75 8.65
N ARG A 43 51.03 28.91 8.19
CA ARG A 43 51.29 28.69 6.76
C ARG A 43 51.03 27.23 6.43
N PHE A 44 50.40 26.98 5.29
CA PHE A 44 50.14 25.64 4.77
C PHE A 44 50.29 25.69 3.23
N ASN A 45 51.08 24.77 2.67
CA ASN A 45 51.43 24.75 1.23
C ASN A 45 51.87 26.13 0.69
N GLY A 46 52.81 26.78 1.39
CA GLY A 46 53.37 28.08 0.99
C GLY A 46 52.46 29.30 1.24
N LYS A 47 51.16 29.11 1.47
CA LYS A 47 50.17 30.19 1.67
C LYS A 47 49.97 30.50 3.15
N GLN A 48 49.88 31.79 3.48
CA GLN A 48 49.49 32.25 4.81
C GLN A 48 47.98 32.14 4.99
N LYS A 49 47.55 31.54 6.10
CA LYS A 49 46.14 31.32 6.44
C LYS A 49 45.88 31.68 7.89
N VAL A 50 44.61 31.90 8.22
CA VAL A 50 44.14 32.18 9.58
C VAL A 50 43.12 31.14 9.97
N PHE A 51 43.29 30.53 11.15
CA PHE A 51 42.35 29.59 11.74
C PHE A 51 41.64 30.29 12.91
N SER A 52 40.30 30.34 12.85
CA SER A 52 39.48 30.95 13.90
C SER A 52 39.21 29.94 15.01
N ILE A 53 39.67 30.24 16.22
CA ILE A 53 39.61 29.34 17.38
C ILE A 53 38.32 29.54 18.19
N GLY A 54 37.84 30.77 18.28
CA GLY A 54 36.59 31.12 18.97
C GLY A 54 36.58 32.55 19.51
N VAL A 55 35.54 32.88 20.27
CA VAL A 55 35.28 34.23 20.81
C VAL A 55 35.45 34.23 22.32
N TYR A 56 36.17 35.22 22.87
CA TYR A 56 36.24 35.44 24.31
C TYR A 56 34.97 36.18 24.80
N PRO A 57 34.39 35.81 25.96
CA PRO A 57 34.88 34.89 26.99
C PRO A 57 34.49 33.42 26.81
N ALA A 58 33.68 33.06 25.80
CA ALA A 58 33.24 31.69 25.57
C ALA A 58 34.40 30.69 25.34
N VAL A 59 35.55 31.18 24.87
CA VAL A 59 36.82 30.46 24.82
C VAL A 59 37.83 31.20 25.69
N SER A 60 38.30 30.54 26.76
CA SER A 60 39.31 31.10 27.66
C SER A 60 40.70 31.13 26.99
N LEU A 61 41.67 31.84 27.60
CA LEU A 61 43.05 31.82 27.11
C LEU A 61 43.65 30.40 27.16
N ALA A 62 43.34 29.63 28.21
CA ALA A 62 43.78 28.24 28.36
C ALA A 62 43.22 27.36 27.22
N ASP A 63 41.91 27.45 26.96
CA ASP A 63 41.26 26.72 25.86
C ASP A 63 41.81 27.13 24.49
N ALA A 64 42.09 28.43 24.30
CA ALA A 64 42.66 28.93 23.06
C ALA A 64 44.07 28.38 22.81
N ARG A 65 44.89 28.23 23.86
CA ARG A 65 46.22 27.59 23.78
C ARG A 65 46.11 26.09 23.48
N GLN A 66 45.18 25.38 24.12
CA GLN A 66 44.95 23.97 23.84
C GLN A 66 44.54 23.77 22.36
N ARG A 67 43.54 24.51 21.88
CA ARG A 67 43.06 24.43 20.48
C ARG A 67 44.12 24.85 19.47
N ARG A 68 45.02 25.78 19.84
CA ARG A 68 46.21 26.11 19.03
C ARG A 68 47.12 24.89 18.89
N ASP A 69 47.40 24.19 19.97
CA ASP A 69 48.31 23.04 19.97
C ASP A 69 47.72 21.87 19.18
N GLU A 70 46.41 21.64 19.29
CA GLU A 70 45.66 20.71 18.44
C GLU A 70 45.73 21.08 16.95
N ALA A 71 45.49 22.35 16.60
CA ALA A 71 45.62 22.82 15.22
C ALA A 71 47.05 22.67 14.68
N LYS A 72 48.07 22.86 15.53
CA LYS A 72 49.47 22.62 15.16
C LYS A 72 49.82 21.14 14.97
N LYS A 73 49.22 20.23 15.75
CA LYS A 73 49.35 18.78 15.53
C LYS A 73 48.80 18.39 14.15
N LEU A 74 47.64 18.93 13.75
CA LEU A 74 47.08 18.71 12.42
C LEU A 74 48.02 19.21 11.31
N LEU A 75 48.61 20.40 11.49
CA LEU A 75 49.59 20.93 10.55
C LEU A 75 50.85 20.06 10.43
N ALA A 76 51.33 19.51 11.55
CA ALA A 76 52.46 18.57 11.55
C ALA A 76 52.15 17.26 10.82
N GLN A 77 50.89 16.86 10.75
CA GLN A 77 50.40 15.71 9.99
C GLN A 77 50.09 16.04 8.52
N GLY A 78 50.36 17.28 8.07
CA GLY A 78 50.06 17.71 6.70
C GLY A 78 48.57 17.98 6.44
N ILE A 79 47.76 18.18 7.48
CA ILE A 79 46.33 18.47 7.38
C ILE A 79 46.07 19.96 7.64
N ASP A 80 45.33 20.62 6.75
CA ASP A 80 44.87 22.00 6.94
C ASP A 80 43.74 22.06 8.00
N PRO A 81 43.91 22.77 9.13
CA PRO A 81 42.88 22.87 10.18
C PRO A 81 41.56 23.49 9.72
N ASN A 82 41.57 24.44 8.78
CA ASN A 82 40.34 25.02 8.24
C ASN A 82 39.58 24.00 7.37
N ALA A 83 40.30 23.24 6.54
CA ALA A 83 39.70 22.21 5.70
C ALA A 83 39.11 21.07 6.55
N LYS A 84 39.81 20.66 7.61
CA LYS A 84 39.32 19.65 8.56
C LYS A 84 38.05 20.13 9.28
N LYS A 85 38.03 21.37 9.78
CA LYS A 85 36.84 21.96 10.40
C LYS A 85 35.64 21.99 9.45
N GLN A 86 35.83 22.42 8.20
CA GLN A 86 34.77 22.43 7.19
C GLN A 86 34.28 21.01 6.86
N ALA A 87 35.19 20.03 6.75
CA ALA A 87 34.82 18.64 6.50
C ALA A 87 34.03 18.03 7.67
N ASP A 88 34.41 18.32 8.91
CA ASP A 88 33.71 17.83 10.10
C ASP A 88 32.33 18.50 10.26
N GLU A 89 32.21 19.80 9.95
CA GLU A 89 30.93 20.51 9.90
C GLU A 89 30.02 19.93 8.81
N LYS A 90 30.55 19.66 7.60
CA LYS A 90 29.82 19.02 6.51
C LYS A 90 29.38 17.60 6.88
N ALA A 91 30.26 16.80 7.49
CA ALA A 91 29.93 15.45 7.93
C ALA A 91 28.87 15.43 9.05
N LEU A 92 28.88 16.42 9.95
CA LEU A 92 27.86 16.58 10.99
C LEU A 92 26.51 16.99 10.39
N GLN A 93 26.53 17.88 9.39
CA GLN A 93 25.35 18.28 8.64
C GLN A 93 24.76 17.09 7.87
N GLU A 94 25.58 16.35 7.13
CA GLU A 94 25.17 15.12 6.44
C GLU A 94 24.58 14.07 7.40
N LYS A 95 25.13 13.92 8.62
CA LYS A 95 24.55 13.06 9.65
C LYS A 95 23.17 13.53 10.13
N ARG A 96 22.96 14.85 10.24
CA ARG A 96 21.66 15.44 10.60
C ARG A 96 20.65 15.32 9.46
N ASP A 97 21.09 15.45 8.22
CA ASP A 97 20.22 15.37 7.05
C ASP A 97 19.78 13.91 6.78
N LYS A 98 20.66 12.93 7.05
CA LYS A 98 20.30 11.51 6.96
C LYS A 98 19.15 11.10 7.88
N THR A 99 19.01 11.71 9.06
CA THR A 99 17.87 11.45 9.97
C THR A 99 16.57 12.12 9.52
N ARG A 100 16.64 13.04 8.54
CA ARG A 100 15.50 13.75 7.95
C ARG A 100 15.25 13.36 6.48
N SER A 101 15.95 12.35 5.99
CA SER A 101 15.74 11.84 4.63
C SER A 101 14.31 11.32 4.44
N PHE A 102 13.79 11.42 3.22
CA PHE A 102 12.46 10.92 2.87
C PHE A 102 12.29 9.45 3.25
N ARG A 103 13.32 8.62 3.04
CA ARG A 103 13.34 7.19 3.39
C ARG A 103 13.14 6.96 4.89
N VAL A 104 13.78 7.77 5.74
CA VAL A 104 13.63 7.67 7.20
C VAL A 104 12.22 8.07 7.63
N VAL A 105 11.69 9.15 7.06
CA VAL A 105 10.30 9.57 7.31
C VAL A 105 9.31 8.51 6.83
N ALA A 106 9.55 7.91 5.66
CA ALA A 106 8.73 6.83 5.11
C ALA A 106 8.70 5.62 6.05
N ARG A 107 9.84 5.23 6.64
CA ARG A 107 9.88 4.16 7.66
C ARG A 107 9.06 4.52 8.91
N SER A 108 9.19 5.75 9.41
CA SER A 108 8.41 6.24 10.55
C SER A 108 6.92 6.22 10.26
N TRP A 109 6.50 6.72 9.09
CA TRP A 109 5.12 6.68 8.64
C TRP A 109 4.61 5.25 8.50
N PHE A 110 5.41 4.36 7.92
CA PHE A 110 5.06 2.96 7.70
C PHE A 110 4.83 2.23 9.02
N ALA A 111 5.65 2.50 10.05
CA ALA A 111 5.47 1.95 11.39
C ALA A 111 4.12 2.36 12.04
N THR A 112 3.50 3.46 11.62
CA THR A 112 2.15 3.85 12.08
C THR A 112 1.02 2.96 11.50
N LYS A 113 1.30 2.14 10.48
CA LYS A 113 0.29 1.40 9.72
C LYS A 113 0.03 -0.01 10.27
N THR A 114 -0.23 -0.09 11.56
CA THR A 114 -0.44 -1.36 12.29
C THR A 114 -1.66 -2.17 11.85
N LYS A 115 -2.62 -1.56 11.13
CA LYS A 115 -3.85 -2.23 10.67
C LYS A 115 -3.72 -2.89 9.29
N TRP A 116 -2.61 -2.68 8.58
CA TRP A 116 -2.38 -3.28 7.27
C TRP A 116 -2.08 -4.77 7.41
N SER A 117 -2.59 -5.58 6.47
CA SER A 117 -2.14 -6.97 6.35
C SER A 117 -0.69 -7.00 5.90
N GLU A 118 0.06 -7.99 6.35
CA GLU A 118 1.48 -8.18 6.02
C GLU A 118 1.76 -8.12 4.52
N ASP A 119 0.97 -8.84 3.70
CA ASP A 119 1.07 -8.81 2.23
C ASP A 119 0.92 -7.41 1.63
N TYR A 120 0.00 -6.62 2.18
CA TYR A 120 -0.27 -5.27 1.68
C TYR A 120 0.84 -4.32 2.10
N ALA A 121 1.31 -4.43 3.34
CA ALA A 121 2.44 -3.69 3.86
C ALA A 121 3.71 -3.95 3.01
N ASP A 122 4.05 -5.22 2.77
CA ASP A 122 5.16 -5.64 1.90
C ASP A 122 5.02 -5.08 0.48
N THR A 123 3.83 -5.16 -0.11
CA THR A 123 3.54 -4.59 -1.43
C THR A 123 3.77 -3.08 -1.47
N VAL A 124 3.29 -2.34 -0.47
CA VAL A 124 3.48 -0.89 -0.39
C VAL A 124 4.96 -0.55 -0.23
N TRP A 125 5.67 -1.26 0.66
CA TRP A 125 7.08 -1.02 0.91
C TRP A 125 7.95 -1.29 -0.33
N LYS A 126 7.74 -2.43 -1.00
CA LYS A 126 8.43 -2.75 -2.26
C LYS A 126 8.18 -1.72 -3.35
N ARG A 127 6.97 -1.17 -3.45
CA ARG A 127 6.67 -0.09 -4.39
C ARG A 127 7.45 1.18 -4.07
N LEU A 128 7.57 1.55 -2.79
CA LEU A 128 8.41 2.68 -2.39
C LEU A 128 9.88 2.43 -2.74
N GLU A 129 10.41 1.24 -2.47
CA GLU A 129 11.78 0.84 -2.81
C GLU A 129 12.05 0.84 -4.30
N THR A 130 11.10 0.36 -5.11
CA THR A 130 11.28 0.22 -6.56
C THR A 130 11.13 1.56 -7.28
N TYR A 131 10.14 2.37 -6.89
CA TYR A 131 9.72 3.51 -7.71
C TYR A 131 9.94 4.89 -7.07
N VAL A 132 10.19 4.98 -5.76
CA VAL A 132 10.26 6.28 -5.06
C VAL A 132 11.64 6.55 -4.48
N PHE A 133 12.18 5.59 -3.72
CA PHE A 133 13.48 5.75 -3.06
C PHE A 133 14.66 5.96 -4.01
N PRO A 134 14.69 5.41 -5.25
CA PRO A 134 15.79 5.69 -6.17
C PRO A 134 15.93 7.17 -6.54
N ASP A 135 14.83 7.93 -6.49
CA ASP A 135 14.80 9.33 -6.93
C ASP A 135 14.88 10.32 -5.78
N ILE A 136 14.05 10.12 -4.75
CA ILE A 136 13.90 11.09 -3.64
C ILE A 136 14.21 10.51 -2.27
N GLY A 137 14.62 9.23 -2.19
CA GLY A 137 14.74 8.51 -0.92
C GLY A 137 15.75 9.12 0.05
N ASP A 138 16.88 9.59 -0.46
CA ASP A 138 17.97 10.11 0.37
C ASP A 138 17.92 11.64 0.53
N SER A 139 17.02 12.31 -0.19
CA SER A 139 16.77 13.74 -0.11
C SER A 139 16.15 14.12 1.23
N ASN A 140 16.57 15.26 1.79
CA ASN A 140 15.97 15.80 3.01
C ASN A 140 14.55 16.30 2.71
N VAL A 141 13.57 15.89 3.54
CA VAL A 141 12.16 16.26 3.33
C VAL A 141 11.91 17.77 3.38
N SER A 142 12.76 18.56 4.04
CA SER A 142 12.60 20.02 4.09
C SER A 142 12.92 20.71 2.77
N ASP A 143 13.66 20.05 1.90
CA ASP A 143 14.25 20.64 0.69
C ASP A 143 13.53 20.19 -0.58
N LEU A 144 12.59 19.23 -0.46
CA LEU A 144 11.80 18.71 -1.58
C LEU A 144 10.73 19.72 -2.01
N ASP A 145 10.65 19.98 -3.31
CA ASP A 145 9.57 20.75 -3.94
C ASP A 145 8.63 19.87 -4.79
N THR A 146 7.59 20.45 -5.37
CA THR A 146 6.63 19.71 -6.21
C THR A 146 7.29 19.10 -7.45
N GLY A 147 8.31 19.74 -8.02
CA GLY A 147 9.05 19.26 -9.18
C GLY A 147 9.81 17.96 -8.88
N ASP A 148 10.51 17.92 -7.75
CA ASP A 148 11.22 16.73 -7.27
C ASP A 148 10.28 15.53 -7.08
N LEU A 149 9.10 15.79 -6.50
CA LEU A 149 8.10 14.75 -6.21
C LEU A 149 7.44 14.19 -7.48
N LEU A 150 7.40 14.96 -8.58
CA LEU A 150 6.85 14.51 -9.85
C LEU A 150 7.80 13.58 -10.61
N VAL A 151 9.11 13.59 -10.33
CA VAL A 151 10.10 12.72 -10.99
C VAL A 151 9.72 11.23 -10.91
N PRO A 152 9.52 10.63 -9.71
CA PRO A 152 9.16 9.22 -9.62
C PRO A 152 7.79 8.91 -10.23
N VAL A 153 6.85 9.87 -10.16
CA VAL A 153 5.49 9.70 -10.70
C VAL A 153 5.51 9.67 -12.23
N LYS A 154 6.16 10.64 -12.87
CA LYS A 154 6.28 10.73 -14.33
C LYS A 154 7.06 9.56 -14.92
N LYS A 155 8.06 9.03 -14.20
CA LYS A 155 8.75 7.80 -14.62
C LYS A 155 7.79 6.61 -14.72
N ALA A 156 6.92 6.43 -13.73
CA ALA A 156 5.91 5.37 -13.77
C ALA A 156 4.88 5.59 -14.90
N GLU A 157 4.48 6.83 -15.17
CA GLU A 157 3.59 7.18 -16.29
C GLU A 157 4.22 6.89 -17.65
N THR A 158 5.50 7.24 -17.82
CA THR A 158 6.23 7.02 -19.09
C THR A 158 6.35 5.53 -19.42
N LEU A 159 6.35 4.66 -18.41
CA LEU A 159 6.34 3.21 -18.55
C LEU A 159 4.92 2.63 -18.78
N GLY A 160 3.88 3.45 -18.81
CA GLY A 160 2.48 3.04 -18.95
C GLY A 160 1.82 2.56 -17.66
N TYR A 161 2.47 2.68 -16.50
CA TYR A 161 1.98 2.18 -15.22
C TYR A 161 1.15 3.22 -14.46
N LEU A 162 0.05 3.69 -15.06
CA LEU A 162 -0.78 4.77 -14.53
C LEU A 162 -1.36 4.48 -13.13
N GLU A 163 -1.80 3.25 -12.84
CA GLU A 163 -2.29 2.90 -11.49
C GLU A 163 -1.15 3.00 -10.45
N ILE A 164 0.05 2.56 -10.82
CA ILE A 164 1.23 2.63 -9.94
C ILE A 164 1.61 4.09 -9.69
N ALA A 165 1.60 4.94 -10.71
CA ALA A 165 1.85 6.37 -10.60
C ALA A 165 0.89 7.04 -9.60
N MET A 166 -0.42 6.76 -9.70
CA MET A 166 -1.41 7.24 -8.74
C MET A 166 -1.14 6.76 -7.31
N ARG A 167 -0.80 5.47 -7.13
CA ARG A 167 -0.51 4.90 -5.81
C ARG A 167 0.73 5.53 -5.18
N ILE A 168 1.79 5.72 -5.95
CA ILE A 168 3.01 6.38 -5.50
C ILE A 168 2.71 7.80 -5.06
N LYS A 169 1.98 8.59 -5.86
CA LYS A 169 1.56 9.94 -5.48
C LYS A 169 0.81 9.94 -4.14
N GLN A 170 -0.14 9.01 -3.95
CA GLN A 170 -0.87 8.87 -2.68
C GLN A 170 0.07 8.58 -1.50
N TYR A 171 1.05 7.70 -1.69
CA TYR A 171 2.02 7.37 -0.65
C TYR A 171 2.95 8.55 -0.34
N ILE A 172 3.51 9.22 -1.35
CA ILE A 172 4.33 10.43 -1.18
C ILE A 172 3.56 11.49 -0.39
N THR A 173 2.32 11.76 -0.79
CA THR A 173 1.46 12.73 -0.10
C THR A 173 1.24 12.36 1.36
N ALA A 174 0.99 11.07 1.65
CA ALA A 174 0.77 10.59 3.02
C ALA A 174 2.04 10.61 3.87
N ILE A 175 3.20 10.33 3.30
CA ILE A 175 4.51 10.36 3.97
C ILE A 175 4.88 11.81 4.30
N LEU A 176 4.73 12.74 3.37
CA LEU A 176 5.02 14.16 3.64
C LEU A 176 4.01 14.79 4.60
N ARG A 177 2.74 14.35 4.58
CA ARG A 177 1.78 14.72 5.64
C ARG A 177 2.27 14.27 7.01
N HIS A 178 2.88 13.09 7.13
CA HIS A 178 3.50 12.62 8.37
C HIS A 178 4.72 13.46 8.75
N ALA A 179 5.56 13.86 7.78
CA ALA A 179 6.66 14.80 8.04
C ALA A 179 6.19 16.14 8.63
N VAL A 180 5.09 16.71 8.11
CA VAL A 180 4.47 17.92 8.66
C VAL A 180 4.03 17.69 10.11
N GLN A 181 3.36 16.57 10.41
CA GLN A 181 2.92 16.22 11.76
C GLN A 181 4.10 16.06 12.74
N GLN A 182 5.25 15.58 12.28
CA GLN A 182 6.49 15.47 13.05
C GLN A 182 7.30 16.77 13.09
N LYS A 183 6.77 17.89 12.58
CA LYS A 183 7.44 19.20 12.50
C LYS A 183 8.78 19.17 11.74
N LEU A 184 8.94 18.22 10.81
CA LEU A 184 10.12 18.13 9.95
C LEU A 184 10.03 19.07 8.74
N MET A 185 8.81 19.42 8.33
CA MET A 185 8.53 20.39 7.27
C MET A 185 7.31 21.24 7.64
N ARG A 186 7.19 22.44 7.05
CA ARG A 186 6.09 23.39 7.36
C ARG A 186 4.85 23.17 6.50
N HIS A 187 5.03 22.85 5.22
CA HIS A 187 3.98 22.67 4.24
C HIS A 187 4.25 21.38 3.45
N ASN A 188 3.22 20.75 2.89
CA ASN A 188 3.37 19.52 2.10
C ASN A 188 3.22 19.84 0.60
N PRO A 189 4.31 19.93 -0.18
CA PRO A 189 4.28 20.28 -1.60
C PRO A 189 3.66 19.20 -2.48
N ALA A 190 3.37 18.00 -1.94
CA ALA A 190 2.68 16.94 -2.67
C ALA A 190 1.23 17.27 -2.99
N TYR A 191 0.60 18.22 -2.28
CA TYR A 191 -0.77 18.63 -2.58
C TYR A 191 -0.86 19.32 -3.94
N ASP A 192 0.20 20.04 -4.34
CA ASP A 192 0.27 20.74 -5.63
C ASP A 192 0.54 19.79 -6.81
N MET A 193 0.71 18.48 -6.57
CA MET A 193 0.74 17.46 -7.63
C MET A 193 -0.67 17.10 -8.14
N GLU A 194 -1.74 17.70 -7.61
CA GLU A 194 -3.11 17.50 -8.11
C GLU A 194 -3.27 18.02 -9.55
N GLY A 195 -3.90 17.24 -10.43
CA GLY A 195 -3.99 17.52 -11.86
C GLY A 195 -2.72 17.23 -12.70
N ALA A 196 -1.55 17.09 -12.07
CA ALA A 196 -0.29 16.82 -12.78
C ALA A 196 -0.09 15.36 -13.24
N VAL A 197 -0.94 14.44 -12.77
CA VAL A 197 -0.86 12.99 -13.03
C VAL A 197 -2.06 12.56 -13.85
N GLN A 198 -1.82 11.85 -14.95
CA GLN A 198 -2.89 11.27 -15.77
C GLN A 198 -3.64 10.23 -14.94
N LYS A 199 -4.97 10.39 -14.86
CA LYS A 199 -5.83 9.35 -14.29
C LYS A 199 -5.95 8.24 -15.34
N PRO A 200 -5.69 6.97 -15.00
CA PRO A 200 -6.08 5.86 -15.86
C PRO A 200 -7.59 5.92 -16.08
N GLU A 201 -8.01 5.64 -17.31
CA GLU A 201 -9.42 5.39 -17.57
C GLU A 201 -9.89 4.22 -16.70
N THR A 202 -11.08 4.37 -16.12
CA THR A 202 -11.64 3.30 -15.28
C THR A 202 -12.18 2.22 -16.21
N GLU A 203 -11.39 1.18 -16.43
CA GLU A 203 -11.88 -0.03 -17.08
C GLU A 203 -12.77 -0.80 -16.09
N HIS A 204 -14.08 -0.78 -16.36
CA HIS A 204 -15.00 -1.67 -15.67
C HIS A 204 -14.70 -3.12 -16.03
N ARG A 205 -14.83 -4.04 -15.07
CA ARG A 205 -14.58 -5.46 -15.33
C ARG A 205 -15.59 -5.96 -16.37
N PRO A 206 -15.15 -6.73 -17.37
CA PRO A 206 -16.03 -7.22 -18.44
C PRO A 206 -17.10 -8.14 -17.86
N ALA A 207 -18.34 -7.89 -18.26
CA ALA A 207 -19.51 -8.72 -18.00
C ALA A 207 -20.36 -8.71 -19.27
N LEU A 208 -20.86 -9.88 -19.66
CA LEU A 208 -21.73 -9.99 -20.82
C LEU A 208 -23.03 -9.20 -20.60
N GLU A 209 -23.62 -8.79 -21.71
CA GLU A 209 -25.01 -8.33 -21.72
C GLU A 209 -25.95 -9.50 -21.34
N LEU A 210 -27.10 -9.15 -20.77
CA LEU A 210 -28.05 -10.16 -20.28
C LEU A 210 -28.62 -11.05 -21.40
N GLU A 211 -28.70 -10.51 -22.61
CA GLU A 211 -29.08 -11.21 -23.84
C GLU A 211 -28.13 -12.38 -24.17
N GLU A 212 -26.89 -12.36 -23.69
CA GLU A 212 -25.90 -13.42 -23.98
C GLU A 212 -25.92 -14.57 -22.95
N ILE A 213 -26.75 -14.47 -21.90
CA ILE A 213 -26.89 -15.52 -20.88
C ILE A 213 -27.18 -16.91 -21.51
N PRO A 214 -28.12 -17.06 -22.47
CA PRO A 214 -28.38 -18.36 -23.09
C PRO A 214 -27.13 -18.97 -23.73
N LEU A 215 -26.37 -18.17 -24.48
CA LEU A 215 -25.13 -18.62 -25.13
C LEU A 215 -24.05 -18.98 -24.10
N LEU A 216 -23.94 -18.23 -23.01
CA LEU A 216 -23.06 -18.55 -21.89
C LEU A 216 -23.40 -19.90 -21.28
N LEU A 217 -24.69 -20.16 -21.01
CA LEU A 217 -25.15 -21.41 -20.42
C LEU A 217 -24.90 -22.60 -21.36
N GLU A 218 -25.17 -22.45 -22.66
CA GLU A 218 -24.88 -23.46 -23.68
C GLU A 218 -23.38 -23.81 -23.70
N ARG A 219 -22.51 -22.80 -23.75
CA ARG A 219 -21.06 -23.00 -23.77
C ARG A 219 -20.53 -23.63 -22.47
N ILE A 220 -21.13 -23.29 -21.32
CA ILE A 220 -20.79 -23.92 -20.04
C ILE A 220 -21.17 -25.40 -20.04
N ASP A 221 -22.31 -25.77 -20.62
CA ASP A 221 -22.75 -27.16 -20.71
C ASP A 221 -21.95 -27.98 -21.74
N ALA A 222 -21.56 -27.35 -22.85
CA ALA A 222 -20.72 -27.98 -23.88
C ALA A 222 -19.24 -28.14 -23.47
N TYR A 223 -18.81 -27.54 -22.35
CA TYR A 223 -17.41 -27.54 -21.94
C TYR A 223 -16.92 -28.92 -21.47
N LYS A 224 -16.02 -29.51 -22.27
CA LYS A 224 -15.43 -30.85 -22.06
C LYS A 224 -14.17 -30.85 -21.16
N GLY A 225 -14.06 -29.90 -20.24
CA GLY A 225 -12.94 -29.85 -19.29
C GLY A 225 -13.07 -30.84 -18.12
N ARG A 226 -12.22 -30.70 -17.10
CA ARG A 226 -12.31 -31.49 -15.86
C ARG A 226 -13.69 -31.29 -15.23
N GLY A 227 -14.38 -32.38 -14.89
CA GLY A 227 -15.73 -32.35 -14.32
C GLY A 227 -15.88 -31.41 -13.12
N LEU A 228 -14.93 -31.46 -12.18
CA LEU A 228 -14.91 -30.53 -11.04
C LEU A 228 -14.89 -29.05 -11.48
N THR A 229 -14.11 -28.70 -12.52
CA THR A 229 -14.05 -27.32 -13.02
C THR A 229 -15.40 -26.87 -13.59
N THR A 230 -16.08 -27.73 -14.34
CA THR A 230 -17.43 -27.44 -14.85
C THR A 230 -18.42 -27.20 -13.71
N LEU A 231 -18.41 -28.05 -12.68
CA LEU A 231 -19.25 -27.89 -11.49
C LEU A 231 -18.95 -26.59 -10.73
N VAL A 232 -17.68 -26.23 -10.58
CA VAL A 232 -17.27 -24.96 -9.94
C VAL A 232 -17.78 -23.74 -10.71
N ILE A 233 -17.71 -23.76 -12.04
CA ILE A 233 -18.19 -22.65 -12.87
C ILE A 233 -19.70 -22.48 -12.70
N LYS A 234 -20.46 -23.58 -12.80
CA LYS A 234 -21.92 -23.58 -12.59
C LYS A 234 -22.29 -23.10 -11.19
N LEU A 235 -21.60 -23.59 -10.16
CA LEU A 235 -21.83 -23.15 -8.79
C LEU A 235 -21.54 -21.66 -8.62
N ASN A 236 -20.39 -21.19 -9.12
CA ASN A 236 -19.99 -19.79 -9.00
C ASN A 236 -20.93 -18.86 -9.76
N LEU A 237 -21.54 -19.30 -10.86
CA LEU A 237 -22.58 -18.53 -11.56
C LEU A 237 -23.85 -18.40 -10.71
N LEU A 238 -24.23 -19.45 -9.97
CA LEU A 238 -25.43 -19.47 -9.13
C LEU A 238 -25.30 -18.64 -7.85
N ILE A 239 -24.15 -18.70 -7.17
CA ILE A 239 -23.97 -18.04 -5.86
C ILE A 239 -23.12 -16.78 -5.92
N PHE A 240 -22.35 -16.61 -7.01
CA PHE A 240 -21.55 -15.44 -7.34
C PHE A 240 -20.73 -14.88 -6.18
N ILE A 241 -20.04 -15.75 -5.44
CA ILE A 241 -19.12 -15.35 -4.37
C ILE A 241 -17.75 -14.94 -4.94
N ARG A 242 -16.86 -14.40 -4.10
CA ARG A 242 -15.53 -14.00 -4.58
C ARG A 242 -14.65 -15.21 -4.82
N SER A 243 -13.71 -15.10 -5.77
CA SER A 243 -12.75 -16.18 -6.08
C SER A 243 -12.00 -16.67 -4.84
N SER A 244 -11.53 -15.79 -3.97
CA SER A 244 -10.86 -16.21 -2.71
C SER A 244 -11.81 -16.91 -1.74
N GLU A 245 -13.08 -16.49 -1.67
CA GLU A 245 -14.09 -17.11 -0.81
C GLU A 245 -14.41 -18.53 -1.30
N LEU A 246 -14.50 -18.70 -2.62
CA LEU A 246 -14.69 -19.98 -3.31
C LEU A 246 -13.50 -20.93 -3.13
N ARG A 247 -12.30 -20.52 -3.55
CA ARG A 247 -11.13 -21.43 -3.67
C ARG A 247 -10.72 -22.11 -2.36
N PHE A 248 -10.86 -21.42 -1.23
CA PHE A 248 -10.39 -21.89 0.08
C PHE A 248 -11.53 -22.51 0.91
N ALA A 249 -12.69 -22.76 0.31
CA ALA A 249 -13.86 -23.30 0.99
C ALA A 249 -13.61 -24.69 1.60
N ARG A 250 -14.13 -24.90 2.82
CA ARG A 250 -14.10 -26.19 3.52
C ARG A 250 -15.49 -26.80 3.62
N TRP A 251 -15.55 -28.12 3.67
CA TRP A 251 -16.82 -28.84 3.82
C TRP A 251 -17.58 -28.45 5.08
N SER A 252 -16.87 -28.16 6.18
CA SER A 252 -17.41 -27.65 7.44
C SER A 252 -18.14 -26.30 7.33
N GLU A 253 -17.94 -25.56 6.23
CA GLU A 253 -18.63 -24.29 5.98
C GLU A 253 -20.04 -24.47 5.39
N ILE A 254 -20.38 -25.69 4.91
CA ILE A 254 -21.64 -25.99 4.23
C ILE A 254 -22.61 -26.70 5.16
N ASP A 255 -23.70 -26.00 5.52
CA ASP A 255 -24.83 -26.61 6.18
C ASP A 255 -25.91 -27.00 5.15
N PHE A 256 -25.90 -28.28 4.76
CA PHE A 256 -26.90 -28.85 3.84
C PHE A 256 -28.32 -28.86 4.43
N LYS A 257 -28.49 -28.85 5.76
CA LYS A 257 -29.80 -28.89 6.43
C LYS A 257 -30.44 -27.50 6.40
N SER A 258 -29.70 -26.47 6.79
CA SER A 258 -30.19 -25.08 6.75
C SER A 258 -30.05 -24.41 5.39
N LYS A 259 -29.45 -25.12 4.41
CA LYS A 259 -29.21 -24.67 3.04
C LYS A 259 -28.40 -23.38 3.00
N LEU A 260 -27.30 -23.38 3.76
CA LEU A 260 -26.51 -22.19 4.02
C LEU A 260 -25.02 -22.52 3.92
N TRP A 261 -24.28 -21.67 3.23
CA TRP A 261 -22.83 -21.65 3.29
C TRP A 261 -22.40 -20.48 4.18
N VAL A 262 -21.73 -20.78 5.29
CA VAL A 262 -21.21 -19.79 6.23
C VAL A 262 -19.72 -19.60 5.99
N ILE A 263 -19.36 -18.58 5.22
CA ILE A 263 -17.96 -18.23 4.97
C ILE A 263 -17.42 -17.50 6.22
N PRO A 264 -16.38 -18.02 6.88
CA PRO A 264 -15.83 -17.41 8.10
C PRO A 264 -15.06 -16.13 7.79
N GLU A 265 -14.72 -15.35 8.82
CA GLU A 265 -13.93 -14.10 8.66
C GLU A 265 -12.50 -14.39 8.20
N GLN A 266 -11.94 -15.47 8.75
CA GLN A 266 -10.62 -16.01 8.47
C GLN A 266 -10.69 -17.54 8.48
N ARG A 267 -9.69 -18.16 7.86
CA ARG A 267 -9.54 -19.62 7.79
C ARG A 267 -8.19 -20.03 8.36
N GLU A 268 -8.09 -21.30 8.74
CA GLU A 268 -6.82 -21.91 9.05
C GLU A 268 -5.91 -21.91 7.82
N ALA A 269 -4.64 -21.60 8.05
CA ALA A 269 -3.65 -21.55 6.99
C ALA A 269 -3.44 -22.95 6.40
N ILE A 270 -3.33 -23.02 5.08
CA ILE A 270 -2.84 -24.21 4.38
C ILE A 270 -1.34 -24.01 4.18
N GLU A 271 -0.57 -25.02 4.58
CA GLU A 271 0.87 -25.02 4.45
C GLU A 271 1.30 -24.73 3.00
N ASN A 272 2.26 -23.82 2.83
CA ASN A 272 2.81 -23.44 1.53
C ASN A 272 1.80 -22.88 0.51
N VAL A 273 0.62 -22.44 0.95
CA VAL A 273 -0.39 -21.80 0.10
C VAL A 273 -0.62 -20.36 0.55
N LYS A 274 -0.14 -19.42 -0.26
CA LYS A 274 -0.31 -17.98 -0.03
C LYS A 274 -1.78 -17.61 0.07
N HIS A 275 -2.09 -16.74 1.02
CA HIS A 275 -3.43 -16.17 1.25
C HIS A 275 -4.53 -17.18 1.64
N SER A 276 -4.17 -18.41 2.00
CA SER A 276 -5.12 -19.47 2.39
C SER A 276 -5.93 -19.13 3.64
N THR A 277 -5.45 -18.21 4.47
CA THR A 277 -6.16 -17.68 5.65
C THR A 277 -7.33 -16.77 5.31
N ARG A 278 -7.49 -16.36 4.04
CA ARG A 278 -8.56 -15.44 3.62
C ARG A 278 -9.92 -16.11 3.75
N GLY A 279 -10.76 -15.55 4.60
CA GLY A 279 -12.20 -15.78 4.64
C GLY A 279 -12.96 -14.68 3.87
N ALA A 280 -14.08 -14.24 4.43
CA ALA A 280 -14.90 -13.16 3.90
C ALA A 280 -14.13 -11.82 3.82
N LYS A 281 -14.21 -11.14 2.68
CA LYS A 281 -13.45 -9.90 2.39
C LYS A 281 -13.60 -8.82 3.47
N MET A 282 -14.79 -8.72 4.05
CA MET A 282 -15.13 -7.67 5.01
C MET A 282 -14.75 -7.99 6.46
N LYS A 283 -14.02 -9.09 6.71
CA LYS A 283 -13.65 -9.57 8.06
C LYS A 283 -14.86 -9.71 8.99
N ARG A 284 -15.96 -10.22 8.42
CA ARG A 284 -17.20 -10.58 9.10
C ARG A 284 -17.76 -11.83 8.42
N GLN A 285 -18.43 -12.70 9.17
CA GLN A 285 -19.02 -13.91 8.58
C GLN A 285 -19.94 -13.55 7.42
N HIS A 286 -19.75 -14.22 6.28
CA HIS A 286 -20.59 -14.04 5.11
C HIS A 286 -21.49 -15.27 4.95
N PHE A 287 -22.77 -15.09 5.26
CA PHE A 287 -23.80 -16.10 5.10
C PHE A 287 -24.27 -16.07 3.65
N VAL A 288 -24.21 -17.19 2.94
CA VAL A 288 -24.61 -17.34 1.53
C VAL A 288 -25.69 -18.41 1.44
N PRO A 289 -26.96 -18.04 1.22
CA PRO A 289 -28.02 -19.03 1.02
C PRO A 289 -27.72 -19.91 -0.21
N LEU A 290 -28.22 -21.14 -0.20
CA LEU A 290 -28.01 -22.10 -1.29
C LEU A 290 -29.36 -22.44 -1.94
N CYS A 291 -29.49 -22.12 -3.23
CA CYS A 291 -30.63 -22.55 -4.05
C CYS A 291 -30.60 -24.07 -4.30
N ARG A 292 -31.73 -24.63 -4.75
CA ARG A 292 -31.87 -26.08 -5.02
C ARG A 292 -30.80 -26.58 -6.01
N GLN A 293 -30.53 -25.80 -7.05
CA GLN A 293 -29.53 -26.09 -8.09
C GLN A 293 -28.11 -26.11 -7.50
N ALA A 294 -27.75 -25.13 -6.66
CA ALA A 294 -26.45 -25.08 -6.00
C ALA A 294 -26.23 -26.27 -5.05
N LEU A 295 -27.27 -26.69 -4.30
CA LEU A 295 -27.21 -27.86 -3.43
C LEU A 295 -26.98 -29.15 -4.21
N LYS A 296 -27.60 -29.30 -5.38
CA LYS A 296 -27.37 -30.46 -6.27
C LYS A 296 -25.91 -30.50 -6.71
N ILE A 297 -25.37 -29.37 -7.19
CA ILE A 297 -23.97 -29.28 -7.61
C ILE A 297 -23.01 -29.56 -6.44
N LEU A 298 -23.27 -29.02 -5.25
CA LEU A 298 -22.44 -29.28 -4.07
C LEU A 298 -22.44 -30.77 -3.67
N LYS A 299 -23.57 -31.49 -3.83
CA LYS A 299 -23.62 -32.94 -3.60
C LYS A 299 -22.77 -33.70 -4.62
N GLU A 300 -22.81 -33.31 -5.89
CA GLU A 300 -21.96 -33.89 -6.94
C GLU A 300 -20.47 -33.63 -6.66
N ILE A 301 -20.11 -32.40 -6.25
CA ILE A 301 -18.73 -32.08 -5.85
C ILE A 301 -18.32 -32.90 -4.63
N ARG A 302 -19.22 -33.12 -3.66
CA ARG A 302 -18.96 -33.93 -2.47
C ARG A 302 -18.53 -35.35 -2.85
N GLN A 303 -19.17 -35.96 -3.85
CA GLN A 303 -18.78 -37.29 -4.34
C GLN A 303 -17.37 -37.33 -4.94
N LEU A 304 -16.82 -36.18 -5.38
CA LEU A 304 -15.51 -36.09 -6.04
C LEU A 304 -14.38 -35.71 -5.10
N THR A 305 -14.65 -34.94 -4.04
CA THR A 305 -13.59 -34.31 -3.22
C THR A 305 -13.73 -34.55 -1.72
N TYR A 306 -14.86 -35.06 -1.23
CA TYR A 306 -15.03 -35.34 0.19
C TYR A 306 -14.43 -36.68 0.56
N GLU A 307 -13.64 -36.68 1.63
CA GLU A 307 -13.12 -37.86 2.30
C GLU A 307 -13.91 -38.05 3.59
N GLU A 308 -14.33 -39.28 3.87
CA GLU A 308 -15.15 -39.58 5.05
C GLU A 308 -14.44 -39.18 6.34
N GLY A 309 -15.11 -38.39 7.19
CA GLY A 309 -14.55 -37.86 8.44
C GLY A 309 -13.69 -36.60 8.27
N ASN A 310 -13.44 -36.11 7.05
CA ASN A 310 -12.61 -34.93 6.80
C ASN A 310 -13.46 -33.67 6.52
N GLU A 311 -14.15 -33.18 7.55
CA GLU A 311 -14.97 -31.95 7.44
C GLU A 311 -14.14 -30.69 7.19
N ALA A 312 -12.86 -30.68 7.59
CA ALA A 312 -11.92 -29.58 7.27
C ALA A 312 -11.35 -29.66 5.83
N GLY A 313 -11.73 -30.69 5.07
CA GLY A 313 -11.29 -30.91 3.69
C GLY A 313 -11.70 -29.79 2.74
N LEU A 314 -10.89 -29.55 1.72
CA LEU A 314 -11.19 -28.58 0.66
C LEU A 314 -12.37 -29.04 -0.19
N ILE A 315 -13.32 -28.14 -0.45
CA ILE A 315 -14.38 -28.41 -1.42
C ILE A 315 -13.81 -28.42 -2.85
N PHE A 316 -12.96 -27.44 -3.16
CA PHE A 316 -12.44 -27.23 -4.52
C PHE A 316 -10.94 -27.48 -4.59
N THR A 317 -10.58 -28.71 -4.93
CA THR A 317 -9.20 -29.19 -4.96
C THR A 317 -8.47 -28.85 -6.26
N GLY A 318 -7.16 -28.68 -6.16
CA GLY A 318 -6.24 -28.50 -7.28
C GLY A 318 -6.31 -29.66 -8.26
N CYS A 319 -5.92 -29.43 -9.52
CA CYS A 319 -5.88 -30.49 -10.53
C CYS A 319 -4.64 -31.37 -10.44
N TYR A 320 -3.57 -30.89 -9.81
CA TYR A 320 -2.31 -31.62 -9.65
C TYR A 320 -2.08 -32.10 -8.22
N ASP A 321 -2.70 -31.45 -7.23
CA ASP A 321 -2.52 -31.71 -5.81
C ASP A 321 -3.87 -31.51 -5.12
N SER A 322 -4.44 -32.59 -4.58
CA SER A 322 -5.75 -32.59 -3.92
C SER A 322 -5.74 -31.91 -2.56
N PHE A 323 -4.56 -31.79 -1.92
CA PHE A 323 -4.39 -31.10 -0.64
C PHE A 323 -4.28 -29.58 -0.81
N LYS A 324 -4.12 -29.11 -2.05
CA LYS A 324 -4.08 -27.69 -2.38
C LYS A 324 -5.38 -27.21 -3.01
N PRO A 325 -5.75 -25.93 -2.80
CA PRO A 325 -6.95 -25.37 -3.38
C PRO A 325 -6.79 -25.16 -4.88
N MET A 326 -7.92 -25.14 -5.57
CA MET A 326 -8.01 -24.76 -6.98
C MET A 326 -7.32 -23.41 -7.23
N SER A 327 -6.68 -23.24 -8.40
CA SER A 327 -6.08 -21.96 -8.81
C SER A 327 -7.14 -20.88 -9.06
N GLU A 328 -6.83 -19.61 -8.78
CA GLU A 328 -7.71 -18.47 -9.11
C GLU A 328 -7.95 -18.31 -10.60
N ASN A 329 -7.00 -18.77 -11.40
CA ASN A 329 -7.08 -18.68 -12.85
C ASN A 329 -7.90 -19.81 -13.47
N THR A 330 -8.35 -20.81 -12.71
CA THR A 330 -9.02 -22.00 -13.27
C THR A 330 -10.30 -21.63 -14.02
N ILE A 331 -11.18 -20.81 -13.41
CA ILE A 331 -12.43 -20.36 -14.05
C ILE A 331 -12.13 -19.54 -15.31
N ASN A 332 -11.23 -18.56 -15.21
CA ASN A 332 -10.86 -17.73 -16.36
C ASN A 332 -10.23 -18.54 -17.50
N LYS A 333 -9.38 -19.53 -17.18
CA LYS A 333 -8.81 -20.43 -18.19
C LYS A 333 -9.88 -21.28 -18.87
N ALA A 334 -10.89 -21.73 -18.13
CA ALA A 334 -12.01 -22.46 -18.71
C ALA A 334 -12.87 -21.57 -19.62
N LEU A 335 -13.19 -20.34 -19.20
CA LEU A 335 -13.92 -19.37 -20.03
C LEU A 335 -13.18 -19.07 -21.35
N ARG A 336 -11.85 -18.90 -21.31
CA ARG A 336 -11.03 -18.75 -22.54
C ARG A 336 -11.13 -19.96 -23.46
N LYS A 337 -11.16 -21.17 -22.90
CA LYS A 337 -11.35 -22.40 -23.68
C LYS A 337 -12.76 -22.52 -24.27
N MET A 338 -13.75 -21.88 -23.66
CA MET A 338 -15.11 -21.74 -24.20
C MET A 338 -15.20 -20.63 -25.26
N GLY A 339 -14.10 -19.97 -25.63
CA GLY A 339 -14.06 -18.94 -26.66
C GLY A 339 -14.44 -17.54 -26.17
N TYR A 340 -14.29 -17.26 -24.88
CA TYR A 340 -14.46 -15.91 -24.33
C TYR A 340 -13.12 -15.21 -24.07
N ASP A 341 -13.04 -13.93 -24.41
CA ASP A 341 -11.97 -13.06 -23.92
C ASP A 341 -12.29 -12.62 -22.48
N THR A 342 -11.48 -13.05 -21.52
CA THR A 342 -11.66 -12.69 -20.10
C THR A 342 -11.30 -11.25 -19.74
N THR A 343 -10.85 -10.47 -20.72
CA THR A 343 -10.55 -9.04 -20.59
C THR A 343 -11.64 -8.16 -21.19
N GLN A 344 -12.41 -8.66 -22.17
CA GLN A 344 -13.44 -7.92 -22.88
C GLN A 344 -14.86 -8.47 -22.68
N ASP A 345 -15.02 -9.80 -22.69
CA ASP A 345 -16.33 -10.45 -22.69
C ASP A 345 -16.79 -10.78 -21.25
N ILE A 346 -16.10 -11.74 -20.61
CA ILE A 346 -16.48 -12.21 -19.28
C ILE A 346 -15.33 -12.84 -18.52
N CYS A 347 -15.20 -12.45 -17.26
CA CYS A 347 -14.31 -13.11 -16.32
C CYS A 347 -15.10 -13.76 -15.17
N GLY A 348 -14.44 -14.58 -14.35
CA GLY A 348 -15.09 -15.18 -13.17
C GLY A 348 -15.61 -14.15 -12.16
N HIS A 349 -15.11 -12.92 -12.18
CA HIS A 349 -15.70 -11.81 -11.43
C HIS A 349 -16.95 -11.23 -12.12
N GLY A 350 -17.00 -11.27 -13.46
CA GLY A 350 -18.13 -10.79 -14.27
C GLY A 350 -19.45 -11.51 -13.97
N PHE A 351 -19.42 -12.76 -13.49
CA PHE A 351 -20.64 -13.45 -12.99
C PHE A 351 -21.37 -12.68 -11.90
N ARG A 352 -20.62 -11.94 -11.08
CA ARG A 352 -21.19 -11.11 -10.02
C ARG A 352 -21.90 -9.90 -10.57
N THR A 353 -21.27 -9.23 -11.54
CA THR A 353 -21.88 -8.09 -12.24
C THR A 353 -23.14 -8.54 -12.96
N LEU A 354 -23.06 -9.64 -13.72
CA LEU A 354 -24.17 -10.23 -14.46
C LEU A 354 -25.38 -10.55 -13.55
N ALA A 355 -25.13 -11.24 -12.43
CA ALA A 355 -26.18 -11.54 -11.45
C ALA A 355 -26.76 -10.27 -10.84
N CYS A 356 -25.93 -9.29 -10.47
CA CYS A 356 -26.42 -8.03 -9.88
C CYS A 356 -27.28 -7.24 -10.87
N SER A 357 -26.85 -7.13 -12.14
CA SER A 357 -27.63 -6.46 -13.18
C SER A 357 -29.00 -7.11 -13.33
N ALA A 358 -29.07 -8.43 -13.46
CA ALA A 358 -30.34 -9.15 -13.57
C ALA A 358 -31.24 -8.98 -12.32
N LEU A 359 -30.65 -9.04 -11.12
CA LEU A 359 -31.39 -8.86 -9.87
C LEU A 359 -31.96 -7.44 -9.74
N ILE A 360 -31.19 -6.42 -10.13
CA ILE A 360 -31.64 -5.02 -10.12
C ILE A 360 -32.75 -4.81 -11.16
N GLU A 361 -32.54 -5.27 -12.40
CA GLU A 361 -33.53 -5.14 -13.47
C GLU A 361 -34.85 -5.88 -13.20
N SER A 362 -34.82 -6.94 -12.40
CA SER A 362 -36.04 -7.65 -12.00
C SER A 362 -37.01 -6.76 -11.19
N GLY A 363 -36.49 -5.75 -10.47
CA GLY A 363 -37.28 -4.89 -9.60
C GLY A 363 -37.84 -5.57 -8.33
N LEU A 364 -37.47 -6.82 -8.04
CA LEU A 364 -38.07 -7.61 -6.95
C LEU A 364 -37.34 -7.49 -5.61
N TRP A 365 -36.06 -7.11 -5.62
CA TRP A 365 -35.17 -7.25 -4.46
C TRP A 365 -34.71 -5.90 -3.91
N SER A 366 -34.52 -5.84 -2.59
CA SER A 366 -33.93 -4.66 -1.98
C SER A 366 -32.44 -4.55 -2.33
N GLU A 367 -31.96 -3.34 -2.55
CA GLU A 367 -30.53 -3.06 -2.80
C GLU A 367 -29.67 -3.60 -1.64
N ASP A 368 -30.13 -3.44 -0.39
CA ASP A 368 -29.46 -3.94 0.81
C ASP A 368 -29.27 -5.48 0.76
N ALA A 369 -30.25 -6.23 0.24
CA ALA A 369 -30.13 -7.69 0.11
C ALA A 369 -29.11 -8.11 -0.96
N VAL A 370 -29.07 -7.40 -2.10
CA VAL A 370 -28.10 -7.64 -3.19
C VAL A 370 -26.68 -7.31 -2.71
N GLU A 371 -26.49 -6.16 -2.07
CA GLU A 371 -25.20 -5.71 -1.53
C GLU A 371 -24.69 -6.64 -0.42
N LEU A 372 -25.57 -7.13 0.46
CA LEU A 372 -25.22 -8.12 1.48
C LEU A 372 -24.82 -9.46 0.88
N GLN A 373 -25.49 -9.93 -0.18
CA GLN A 373 -25.10 -11.13 -0.93
C GLN A 373 -23.74 -10.97 -1.60
N MET A 374 -23.43 -9.75 -2.04
CA MET A 374 -22.13 -9.41 -2.58
C MET A 374 -21.07 -9.28 -1.48
N SER A 375 -21.40 -9.43 -0.19
CA SER A 375 -20.49 -9.18 0.92
C SER A 375 -19.83 -7.81 0.76
N HIS A 376 -20.63 -6.82 0.36
CA HIS A 376 -20.27 -5.41 0.39
C HIS A 376 -20.57 -4.83 1.77
N LYS A 377 -19.96 -3.69 2.08
CA LYS A 377 -20.27 -2.92 3.29
C LYS A 377 -21.18 -1.79 2.89
N GLU A 378 -22.20 -1.55 3.69
CA GLU A 378 -23.00 -0.34 3.60
C GLU A 378 -22.06 0.87 3.62
N SER A 379 -22.09 1.65 2.54
CA SER A 379 -21.20 2.80 2.33
C SER A 379 -21.62 3.98 3.22
N ASN A 380 -22.92 4.06 3.54
CA ASN A 380 -23.47 5.08 4.42
C ASN A 380 -23.30 4.68 5.90
N SER A 381 -22.44 5.40 6.62
CA SER A 381 -22.14 5.14 8.03
C SER A 381 -23.38 5.20 8.94
N VAL A 382 -24.39 5.98 8.57
CA VAL A 382 -25.65 6.10 9.32
C VAL A 382 -26.52 4.86 9.11
N ARG A 383 -26.74 4.44 7.85
CA ARG A 383 -27.50 3.21 7.55
C ARG A 383 -26.80 1.96 8.08
N ALA A 384 -25.47 1.92 8.01
CA ALA A 384 -24.66 0.81 8.51
C ALA A 384 -24.90 0.51 10.00
N ALA A 385 -25.23 1.53 10.81
CA ALA A 385 -25.54 1.36 12.23
C ALA A 385 -26.87 0.62 12.46
N TYR A 386 -27.83 0.72 11.54
CA TYR A 386 -29.15 0.07 11.65
C TYR A 386 -29.20 -1.29 10.93
N THR A 387 -28.59 -1.40 9.74
CA THR A 387 -28.63 -2.61 8.90
C THR A 387 -27.69 -3.72 9.40
N HIS A 388 -26.72 -3.44 10.29
CA HIS A 388 -25.75 -4.46 10.73
C HIS A 388 -26.39 -5.70 11.43
N LYS A 389 -27.61 -5.57 11.97
CA LYS A 389 -28.35 -6.69 12.59
C LYS A 389 -29.22 -7.46 11.59
N ALA A 390 -29.71 -6.80 10.54
CA ALA A 390 -30.60 -7.41 9.56
C ALA A 390 -29.79 -8.14 8.49
N LYS A 391 -29.80 -9.49 8.54
CA LYS A 391 -29.07 -10.32 7.55
C LYS A 391 -29.83 -10.51 6.23
N HIS A 392 -31.11 -10.10 6.17
CA HIS A 392 -32.03 -10.31 5.04
C HIS A 392 -32.04 -11.75 4.48
N LEU A 393 -31.84 -12.76 5.35
CA LEU A 393 -31.60 -14.13 4.91
C LEU A 393 -32.78 -14.72 4.13
N ASP A 394 -34.01 -14.46 4.55
CA ASP A 394 -35.19 -15.03 3.87
C ASP A 394 -35.40 -14.38 2.50
N GLN A 395 -35.24 -13.05 2.40
CA GLN A 395 -35.26 -12.35 1.12
C GLN A 395 -34.14 -12.87 0.19
N ARG A 396 -32.92 -13.06 0.72
CA ARG A 396 -31.78 -13.57 -0.07
C ARG A 396 -31.95 -15.03 -0.49
N ARG A 397 -32.65 -15.85 0.30
CA ARG A 397 -33.03 -17.22 -0.07
C ARG A 397 -33.94 -17.23 -1.29
N LEU A 398 -34.97 -16.39 -1.27
CA LEU A 398 -35.88 -16.22 -2.41
C LEU A 398 -35.13 -15.66 -3.63
N MET A 399 -34.27 -14.66 -3.40
CA MET A 399 -33.47 -14.01 -4.43
C MET A 399 -32.54 -14.99 -5.17
N LEU A 400 -31.77 -15.80 -4.44
CA LEU A 400 -30.88 -16.78 -5.07
C LEU A 400 -31.62 -17.93 -5.73
N GLN A 401 -32.79 -18.30 -5.21
CA GLN A 401 -33.64 -19.29 -5.88
C GLN A 401 -34.20 -18.72 -7.18
N TRP A 402 -34.70 -17.49 -7.16
CA TRP A 402 -35.19 -16.78 -8.34
C TRP A 402 -34.10 -16.65 -9.41
N TRP A 403 -32.88 -16.26 -9.03
CA TRP A 403 -31.74 -16.17 -9.96
C TRP A 403 -31.43 -17.52 -10.60
N ALA A 404 -31.47 -18.60 -9.82
CA ALA A 404 -31.24 -19.94 -10.35
C ALA A 404 -32.35 -20.38 -11.32
N ASP A 405 -33.61 -20.10 -10.98
CA ASP A 405 -34.76 -20.42 -11.83
C ASP A 405 -34.77 -19.54 -13.11
N PHE A 406 -34.30 -18.29 -13.03
CA PHE A 406 -34.11 -17.39 -14.17
C PHE A 406 -33.02 -17.90 -15.14
N LEU A 407 -31.90 -18.39 -14.60
CA LEU A 407 -30.86 -19.02 -15.41
C LEU A 407 -31.39 -20.28 -16.11
N ASP A 408 -32.14 -21.12 -15.40
CA ASP A 408 -32.72 -22.32 -15.99
C ASP A 408 -33.74 -21.98 -17.09
N ALA A 409 -34.59 -20.96 -16.88
CA ALA A 409 -35.50 -20.47 -17.93
C ALA A 409 -34.74 -19.96 -19.17
N ASN A 410 -33.58 -19.33 -18.99
CA ASN A 410 -32.73 -18.87 -20.09
C ASN A 410 -32.04 -19.99 -20.88
N ARG A 411 -32.15 -21.26 -20.43
CA ARG A 411 -31.70 -22.43 -21.21
C ARG A 411 -32.64 -22.77 -22.35
N ASP A 412 -33.92 -22.46 -22.19
CA ASP A 412 -34.98 -22.77 -23.16
C ASP A 412 -35.24 -21.61 -24.13
N GLY A 413 -34.59 -20.47 -23.93
CA GLY A 413 -34.69 -19.27 -24.77
C GLY A 413 -34.39 -18.00 -23.97
N MET A 414 -34.03 -16.92 -24.65
CA MET A 414 -33.74 -15.65 -23.98
C MET A 414 -34.99 -15.10 -23.29
N VAL A 415 -34.88 -14.81 -21.99
CA VAL A 415 -35.93 -14.15 -21.20
C VAL A 415 -35.31 -12.99 -20.42
N ARG A 416 -35.92 -11.80 -20.52
CA ARG A 416 -35.46 -10.62 -19.77
C ARG A 416 -35.79 -10.75 -18.28
N PRO A 417 -34.96 -10.21 -17.36
CA PRO A 417 -35.19 -10.28 -15.92
C PRO A 417 -36.57 -9.75 -15.49
N PHE A 418 -36.96 -8.59 -16.01
CA PHE A 418 -38.24 -7.97 -15.70
C PHE A 418 -39.43 -8.83 -16.16
N GLU A 419 -39.36 -9.40 -17.36
CA GLU A 419 -40.42 -10.27 -17.89
C GLU A 419 -40.56 -11.55 -17.09
N PHE A 420 -39.43 -12.15 -16.67
CA PHE A 420 -39.45 -13.33 -15.82
C PHE A 420 -40.04 -13.03 -14.44
N ALA A 421 -39.75 -11.86 -13.88
CA ALA A 421 -40.30 -11.41 -12.60
C ALA A 421 -41.83 -11.28 -12.61
N GLN A 422 -42.44 -10.89 -13.73
CA GLN A 422 -43.90 -10.76 -13.85
C GLN A 422 -44.65 -12.08 -14.06
N LYS A 423 -43.94 -13.17 -14.38
CA LYS A 423 -44.53 -14.48 -14.69
C LYS A 423 -44.63 -15.42 -13.47
N GLN A 424 -44.04 -15.06 -12.34
CA GLN A 424 -44.12 -15.79 -11.07
C GLN A 424 -45.23 -15.23 -10.19
#